data_AF-A0A2T7T4C1-F1
#
_entry.id   AF-A0A2T7T4C1-F1
#
_cell.length_a   1.000
_cell.length_b   1.000
_cell.length_c   1.000
_cell.angle_alpha   90.00
_cell.angle_beta   90.00
_cell.angle_gamma   90.00
#
_symmetry.space_group_name_H-M   'P 1'
#
loop_
_entity.id
_entity.type
_entity.pdbx_description
1 polymer ?
#
loop_
_entity_poly.entity_id
_entity_poly.type
_entity_poly.pdbx_seq_one_letter_code
_entity_poly.pdbx_strand_id
1 'polypeptide(L)' 'MSAEPNLCKTFRHPVVGPVTVNCDVLDITDRDQRVVIYTAAPGSPSEEALRLLSVVGTQRMDVTRELEGGFHHVDDSA' A
#
# COMPACT_ATOMS: atom_id res chain seq x y z
N MET A 1 -20.21 -10.28 7.05
CA MET A 1 -18.85 -10.11 6.50
C MET A 1 -18.19 -9.01 7.29
N SER A 2 -17.50 -9.35 8.39
CA SER A 2 -16.70 -8.36 9.10
C SER A 2 -15.52 -8.00 8.21
N ALA A 3 -15.41 -6.73 7.84
CA ALA A 3 -14.16 -6.21 7.34
C ALA A 3 -13.18 -6.26 8.51
N GLU A 4 -12.18 -7.13 8.44
CA GLU A 4 -11.00 -6.97 9.27
C GLU A 4 -10.47 -5.55 9.02
N PRO A 5 -10.02 -4.83 10.06
CA PRO A 5 -9.59 -3.45 9.90
C PRO A 5 -8.32 -3.41 9.04
N ASN A 6 -8.49 -3.18 7.75
CA ASN A 6 -7.39 -2.96 6.82
C ASN A 6 -6.66 -1.67 7.21
N LEU A 7 -5.33 -1.70 7.17
CA LEU A 7 -4.53 -0.56 7.57
C LEU A 7 -4.75 0.58 6.57
N CYS A 8 -5.32 1.69 7.03
CA CYS A 8 -5.51 2.88 6.19
C CYS A 8 -4.25 3.75 6.21
N LYS A 9 -3.77 4.15 5.03
CA LYS A 9 -2.57 4.97 4.86
C LYS A 9 -2.85 6.11 3.89
N THR A 10 -2.41 7.32 4.24
CA THR A 10 -2.42 8.47 3.35
C THR A 10 -0.99 8.88 3.01
N PHE A 11 -0.70 9.08 1.72
CA PHE A 11 0.58 9.62 1.25
C PHE A 11 0.35 10.77 0.26
N ARG A 12 1.35 11.61 0.03
CA ARG A 12 1.29 12.67 -0.99
C ARG A 12 2.09 12.23 -2.21
N HIS A 13 1.41 12.08 -3.34
CA HIS A 13 2.05 11.84 -4.64
C HIS A 13 2.33 13.18 -5.33
N PRO A 14 3.52 13.38 -5.93
CA PRO A 14 3.90 14.68 -6.53
C PRO A 14 2.98 15.13 -7.68
N VAL A 15 2.35 14.18 -8.37
CA VAL A 15 1.50 14.47 -9.55
C VAL A 15 0.02 14.51 -9.21
N VAL A 16 -0.47 13.60 -8.37
CA VAL A 16 -1.93 13.44 -8.11
C VAL A 16 -2.34 13.95 -6.71
N GLY A 17 -1.39 14.48 -5.94
CA GLY A 17 -1.65 15.02 -4.62
C GLY A 17 -1.87 13.93 -3.56
N PRO A 18 -2.67 14.21 -2.51
CA PRO A 18 -2.90 13.24 -1.44
C PRO A 18 -3.71 12.04 -1.92
N VAL A 19 -3.25 10.83 -1.57
CA VAL A 19 -3.88 9.55 -1.89
C VAL A 19 -4.06 8.77 -0.60
N THR A 20 -5.30 8.36 -0.31
CA THR A 20 -5.66 7.50 0.82
C THR A 20 -5.98 6.11 0.30
N VAL A 21 -5.32 5.10 0.88
CA VAL A 21 -5.49 3.70 0.51
C VAL A 21 -5.69 2.83 1.75
N ASN A 22 -6.48 1.77 1.59
CA ASN A 22 -6.47 0.62 2.47
C ASN A 22 -5.32 -0.29 2.02
N CYS A 23 -4.63 -0.87 3.00
CA CYS A 23 -3.48 -1.74 2.78
C CYS A 23 -3.81 -3.14 3.27
N ASP A 24 -3.76 -4.09 2.35
CA ASP A 24 -3.86 -5.52 2.65
C ASP A 24 -2.50 -6.16 2.42
N VAL A 25 -2.04 -6.97 3.39
CA VAL A 25 -0.76 -7.69 3.28
C VAL A 25 -1.06 -9.18 3.25
N LEU A 26 -0.60 -9.84 2.20
CA LEU A 26 -0.69 -11.28 2.03
C LEU A 26 0.71 -11.88 2.06
N ASP A 27 0.99 -12.71 3.06
CA ASP A 27 2.23 -13.46 3.17
C ASP A 27 2.22 -14.69 2.25
N ILE A 28 3.29 -14.85 1.48
CA ILE A 28 3.59 -16.02 0.65
C ILE A 28 4.64 -16.83 1.41
N THR A 29 4.15 -17.69 2.30
CA THR A 29 4.93 -18.40 3.32
C THR A 29 5.94 -19.40 2.76
N ASP A 30 5.81 -19.85 1.51
CA ASP A 30 6.76 -20.76 0.87
C ASP A 30 7.95 -20.05 0.21
N ARG A 31 7.93 -18.71 0.12
CA ARG A 31 8.92 -17.91 -0.61
C ARG A 31 9.51 -16.74 0.16
N ASP A 32 9.19 -16.58 1.45
CA ASP A 32 9.54 -15.40 2.23
C ASP A 32 9.15 -14.08 1.51
N GLN A 33 8.05 -14.13 0.76
CA GLN A 33 7.55 -13.00 -0.02
C GLN A 33 6.27 -12.46 0.60
N ARG A 34 5.99 -11.19 0.35
CA ARG A 34 4.71 -10.57 0.73
C ARG A 34 4.16 -9.78 -0.43
N VAL A 35 2.87 -9.90 -0.65
CA VAL A 35 2.11 -9.03 -1.56
C VAL A 35 1.45 -7.96 -0.72
N VAL A 36 1.65 -6.70 -1.10
CA VAL A 36 0.95 -5.56 -0.49
C VAL A 36 -0.01 -5.01 -1.52
N ILE A 37 -1.30 -5.01 -1.19
CA ILE A 37 -2.36 -4.53 -2.07
C ILE A 37 -2.83 -3.19 -1.51
N TYR A 38 -2.79 -2.17 -2.36
CA TYR A 38 -3.35 -0.86 -2.06
C TYR A 38 -4.66 -0.67 -2.80
N THR A 39 -5.73 -0.40 -2.06
CA THR A 39 -7.06 -0.13 -2.62
C THR A 39 -7.58 1.22 -2.15
N ALA A 40 -8.37 1.91 -2.96
CA ALA A 40 -9.07 3.13 -2.54
C ALA A 40 -10.56 2.84 -2.37
N ALA A 41 -11.24 3.67 -1.57
CA ALA A 41 -12.70 3.60 -1.47
C ALA A 41 -13.34 3.89 -2.84
N PRO A 42 -14.31 3.09 -3.30
CA PRO A 42 -14.98 3.33 -4.58
C PRO A 42 -15.62 4.72 -4.67
N GLY A 43 -15.51 5.38 -5.82
CA GLY A 43 -15.99 6.74 -6.07
C GLY A 43 -15.19 7.85 -5.36
N SER A 44 -14.14 7.51 -4.61
CA SER A 44 -13.32 8.50 -3.91
C SER A 44 -12.34 9.20 -4.87
N PRO A 45 -11.88 10.42 -4.53
CA PRO A 45 -10.79 11.06 -5.26
C PRO A 45 -9.51 10.21 -5.35
N SER A 46 -9.28 9.36 -4.35
CA SER A 46 -8.14 8.44 -4.33
C SER A 46 -8.30 7.29 -5.33
N GLU A 47 -9.52 6.84 -5.63
CA GLU A 47 -9.77 5.85 -6.70
C GLU A 47 -9.38 6.44 -8.07
N GLU A 48 -9.80 7.68 -8.34
CA GLU A 48 -9.45 8.36 -9.58
C GLU A 48 -7.94 8.63 -9.67
N ALA A 49 -7.31 9.03 -8.56
CA ALA A 49 -5.86 9.19 -8.47
C ALA A 49 -5.12 7.86 -8.80
N LEU A 50 -5.57 6.72 -8.26
CA LEU A 50 -4.99 5.41 -8.58
C LEU A 50 -5.19 5.04 -10.07
N ARG A 51 -6.35 5.35 -10.65
CA ARG A 51 -6.60 5.18 -12.09
C ARG A 51 -5.64 6.00 -12.93
N LEU A 52 -5.44 7.28 -12.60
CA LEU A 52 -4.46 8.14 -13.27
C LEU A 52 -3.03 7.58 -13.15
N LEU A 53 -2.63 7.11 -11.97
CA LEU A 53 -1.32 6.51 -11.75
C LEU A 53 -1.10 5.22 -12.55
N SER A 54 -2.16 4.44 -12.82
CA SER A 54 -2.05 3.24 -13.67
C SER A 54 -1.66 3.56 -15.13
N VAL A 55 -1.98 4.77 -15.60
CA VAL A 55 -1.66 5.24 -16.96
C VAL A 55 -0.25 5.85 -17.01
N VAL A 56 0.15 6.57 -15.96
CA VAL A 56 1.47 7.23 -15.87
C VAL A 56 2.58 6.27 -15.42
N GLY A 57 2.22 5.18 -14.73
CA GLY A 57 3.11 4.30 -13.96
C GLY A 57 3.89 3.22 -14.72
N THR A 58 4.01 3.26 -16.05
CA THR A 58 4.97 2.39 -16.77
C THR A 58 6.44 2.84 -16.55
N GLN A 59 6.65 3.96 -15.88
CA GLN A 59 7.96 4.42 -15.42
C GLN A 59 8.27 3.79 -14.06
N ARG A 60 9.43 3.14 -13.95
CA ARG A 60 9.94 2.56 -12.70
C ARG A 60 9.98 3.66 -11.62
N MET A 61 9.07 3.60 -10.66
CA MET A 61 9.07 4.46 -9.48
C MET A 61 10.14 3.91 -8.54
N ASP A 62 11.32 4.52 -8.53
CA ASP A 62 12.33 4.22 -7.51
C ASP A 62 11.72 4.48 -6.13
N VAL A 63 11.87 3.51 -5.23
CA VAL A 63 11.30 3.56 -3.87
C VAL A 63 11.97 4.69 -3.12
N THR A 64 11.30 5.85 -3.01
CA THR A 64 11.70 6.89 -2.08
C THR A 64 11.47 6.33 -0.67
N ARG A 65 12.57 5.99 0.00
CA ARG A 65 12.58 5.38 1.32
C ARG A 65 12.18 6.41 2.38
N GLU A 66 10.89 6.68 2.50
CA GLU A 66 10.30 7.42 3.62
C GLU A 66 9.09 6.66 4.16
N LEU A 67 9.37 5.51 4.78
CA LEU A 67 8.48 4.89 5.77
C LEU A 67 9.38 4.39 6.90
N GLU A 68 9.86 5.32 7.72
CA GLU A 68 10.39 4.99 9.04
C GLU A 68 9.20 4.61 9.93
N GLY A 69 8.95 3.31 9.99
CA GLY A 69 8.00 2.67 10.88
C GLY A 69 8.38 1.21 10.95
N GLY A 70 9.38 0.92 11.79
CA GLY A 70 9.99 -0.39 11.92
C GLY A 70 8.95 -1.48 12.14
N PHE A 71 8.94 -2.48 11.25
CA PHE A 71 8.35 -3.77 11.58
C PHE A 71 9.32 -4.43 12.57
N HIS A 72 8.95 -4.44 13.85
CA HIS A 72 9.60 -5.29 14.84
C HIS A 72 9.38 -6.73 14.38
N HIS A 73 10.48 -7.39 14.00
CA HIS A 73 10.54 -8.84 13.91
C HIS A 73 10.35 -9.35 15.35
N VAL A 74 9.20 -9.97 15.62
CA VAL A 74 9.05 -10.81 16.81
C VAL A 74 9.63 -12.16 16.42
N ASP A 75 10.88 -12.39 16.82
CA ASP A 75 11.46 -13.73 16.84
C ASP A 75 10.57 -14.59 17.76
N ASP A 76 9.79 -15.49 17.16
CA ASP A 76 9.21 -16.62 17.90
C ASP A 76 10.36 -17.58 18.20
N SER A 77 10.79 -17.60 19.46
CA SER A 77 11.84 -18.48 19.94
C SER A 77 11.41 -19.17 21.23
N ALA A 78 11.20 -20.49 21.08
CA ALA A 78 11.13 -21.58 22.06
C ALA A 78 9.82 -21.84 22.82
#